data_AF-A0A2P2IK63-F1
#
_entry.id   AF-A0A2P2IK63-F1
#
_cell.length_a   1.000
_cell.length_b   1.000
_cell.length_c   1.000
_cell.angle_alpha   90.00
_cell.angle_beta   90.00
_cell.angle_gamma   90.00
#
_symmetry.space_group_name_H-M   'P 1'
#
loop_
_entity.id
_entity.type
_entity.pdbx_description
1 polymer ?
#
loop_
_entity_poly.entity_id
_entity_poly.type
_entity_poly.pdbx_seq_one_letter_code
_entity_poly.pdbx_strand_id
1 'polypeptide(L)'
;MSTNGATKTASLYTQQGKKGTNQDAMLVWENFNSRSDTVFCGVFDGHGPVGHTVAKKVRDTLPFIVCSQWNDEQSGKPPHATEKSPPGTPSSDDDGDDEAYQSLDAEEGNEKLPEMCMPLKKSILKAFNLMDKELKLHPTIDCFCSGTTAVTLIKQACTLFLQYPIVFIVSV
;
A
#
# COMPACT_ATOMS: atom_id res chain seq x y z
N MET A 1 -6.26 -9.26 15.56
CA MET A 1 -7.21 -10.39 15.41
C MET A 1 -8.14 -10.07 14.27
N SER A 2 -8.14 -10.87 13.20
CA SER A 2 -9.00 -10.66 12.03
C SER A 2 -10.37 -11.28 12.31
N THR A 3 -11.38 -10.46 12.58
CA THR A 3 -12.77 -10.93 12.70
C THR A 3 -13.39 -10.95 11.31
N ASN A 4 -13.82 -12.11 10.82
CA ASN A 4 -14.90 -12.18 9.83
C ASN A 4 -16.13 -11.59 10.53
N GLY A 5 -16.35 -10.29 10.41
CA GLY A 5 -17.28 -9.60 11.30
C GLY A 5 -17.49 -8.16 10.89
N ALA A 6 -18.75 -7.80 10.74
CA ALA A 6 -19.15 -6.41 10.66
C ALA A 6 -18.90 -5.73 12.02
N THR A 7 -18.34 -4.53 11.98
CA THR A 7 -18.29 -3.60 13.10
C THR A 7 -19.32 -2.50 12.86
N LYS A 8 -19.40 -1.51 13.77
CA LYS A 8 -20.21 -0.31 13.56
C LYS A 8 -19.71 0.52 12.35
N THR A 9 -18.45 0.35 11.96
CA THR A 9 -17.78 1.23 11.00
C THR A 9 -17.51 0.57 9.65
N ALA A 10 -17.41 -0.77 9.59
CA ALA A 10 -17.12 -1.50 8.37
C ALA A 10 -17.69 -2.92 8.39
N SER A 11 -17.84 -3.52 7.21
CA SER A 11 -18.14 -4.93 7.08
C SER A 11 -17.30 -5.52 5.94
N LEU A 12 -16.90 -6.78 6.09
CA LEU A 12 -16.10 -7.52 5.13
C LEU A 12 -16.89 -8.73 4.66
N TYR A 13 -16.96 -8.93 3.35
CA TYR A 13 -17.60 -10.09 2.75
C TYR A 13 -16.88 -10.48 1.46
N THR A 14 -16.44 -11.73 1.39
CA THR A 14 -15.92 -12.34 0.18
C THR A 14 -16.69 -13.63 -0.11
N GLN A 15 -16.86 -13.94 -1.39
CA GLN A 15 -17.53 -15.15 -1.83
C GLN A 15 -16.70 -15.83 -2.92
N GLN A 16 -16.34 -17.08 -2.69
CA GLN A 16 -15.67 -17.88 -3.72
C GLN A 16 -16.62 -18.14 -4.89
N GLY A 17 -16.19 -17.75 -6.09
CA GLY A 17 -16.87 -18.06 -7.35
C GLY A 17 -16.60 -19.49 -7.83
N LYS A 18 -16.85 -19.75 -9.11
CA LYS A 18 -16.67 -21.09 -9.73
C LYS A 18 -15.27 -21.35 -10.30
N LYS A 19 -14.36 -20.36 -10.27
CA LYS A 19 -13.05 -20.40 -10.94
C LYS A 19 -11.92 -21.07 -10.12
N GLY A 20 -12.26 -21.95 -9.18
CA GLY A 20 -11.28 -22.59 -8.29
C GLY A 20 -11.06 -21.78 -7.00
N THR A 21 -9.86 -21.85 -6.41
CA THR A 21 -9.50 -21.16 -5.16
C THR A 21 -9.82 -19.67 -5.25
N ASN A 22 -10.47 -19.13 -4.21
CA ASN A 22 -10.68 -17.69 -4.10
C ASN A 22 -9.33 -16.98 -3.98
N GLN A 23 -9.03 -16.09 -4.93
CA GLN A 23 -7.77 -15.35 -4.97
C GLN A 23 -7.89 -13.96 -4.34
N ASP A 24 -9.10 -13.55 -3.97
CA ASP A 24 -9.36 -12.29 -3.29
C ASP A 24 -8.85 -12.33 -1.83
N ALA A 25 -8.38 -11.18 -1.36
CA ALA A 25 -8.14 -10.92 0.04
C ALA A 25 -8.70 -9.54 0.43
N MET A 26 -9.02 -9.35 1.71
CA MET A 26 -9.50 -8.07 2.22
C MET A 26 -9.09 -7.87 3.68
N LEU A 27 -9.01 -6.61 4.10
CA LEU A 27 -8.67 -6.21 5.46
C LEU A 27 -9.45 -4.97 5.87
N VAL A 28 -9.87 -4.96 7.12
CA VAL A 28 -10.25 -3.75 7.88
C VAL A 28 -9.39 -3.75 9.12
N TRP A 29 -8.75 -2.62 9.39
CA TRP A 29 -7.94 -2.40 10.58
C TRP A 29 -8.40 -1.10 11.26
N GLU A 30 -9.17 -1.26 12.34
CA GLU A 30 -9.58 -0.14 13.22
C GLU A 30 -8.45 0.26 14.18
N ASN A 31 -8.37 1.55 14.53
CA ASN A 31 -7.28 2.13 15.29
C ASN A 31 -5.92 2.03 14.55
N PHE A 32 -5.96 2.20 13.23
CA PHE A 32 -4.78 2.06 12.37
C PHE A 32 -3.68 3.07 12.76
N ASN A 33 -2.42 2.65 12.65
CA ASN A 33 -1.25 3.42 13.08
C ASN A 33 -1.33 3.92 14.55
N SER A 34 -1.97 3.15 15.43
CA SER A 34 -2.23 3.51 16.84
C SER A 34 -3.08 4.78 17.01
N ARG A 35 -3.88 5.14 16.01
CA ARG A 35 -4.76 6.31 16.02
C ARG A 35 -6.21 5.87 16.13
N SER A 36 -6.87 6.17 17.25
CA SER A 36 -8.23 5.69 17.55
C SER A 36 -9.32 6.22 16.62
N ASP A 37 -9.05 7.29 15.89
CA ASP A 37 -9.92 7.90 14.90
C ASP A 37 -9.67 7.38 13.47
N THR A 38 -8.73 6.45 13.29
CA THR A 38 -8.25 6.04 11.97
C THR A 38 -8.58 4.57 11.67
N VAL A 39 -9.08 4.32 10.46
CA VAL A 39 -9.38 2.99 9.93
C VAL A 39 -8.67 2.82 8.60
N PHE A 40 -7.96 1.70 8.43
CA PHE A 40 -7.42 1.27 7.15
C PHE A 40 -8.27 0.14 6.59
N CYS A 41 -8.65 0.24 5.32
CA CYS A 41 -9.31 -0.82 4.59
C CYS A 41 -8.52 -1.17 3.34
N GLY A 42 -8.50 -2.45 2.97
CA GLY A 42 -7.86 -2.92 1.74
C GLY A 42 -8.65 -4.03 1.08
N VAL A 43 -8.74 -4.00 -0.25
CA VAL A 43 -9.26 -5.09 -1.09
C VAL A 43 -8.19 -5.44 -2.11
N PHE A 44 -7.94 -6.74 -2.25
CA PHE A 44 -6.85 -7.28 -3.03
C PHE A 44 -7.37 -8.38 -3.96
N ASP A 45 -7.36 -8.14 -5.28
CA ASP A 45 -7.83 -9.09 -6.30
C ASP A 45 -6.62 -9.81 -6.90
N GLY A 46 -6.33 -11.00 -6.35
CA GLY A 46 -5.23 -11.84 -6.78
C GLY A 46 -5.50 -12.52 -8.12
N HIS A 47 -4.48 -12.63 -8.97
CA HIS A 47 -4.56 -13.35 -10.25
C HIS A 47 -3.31 -14.20 -10.49
N GLY A 48 -3.42 -15.16 -11.41
CA GLY A 48 -2.33 -16.07 -11.78
C GLY A 48 -2.24 -17.31 -10.89
N PRO A 49 -1.26 -18.21 -11.15
CA PRO A 49 -1.13 -19.48 -10.44
C PRO A 49 -1.07 -19.35 -8.91
N VAL A 50 -0.43 -18.29 -8.39
CA VAL A 50 -0.30 -18.04 -6.95
C VAL A 50 -0.87 -16.69 -6.51
N GLY A 51 -1.81 -16.11 -7.27
CA GLY A 51 -2.44 -14.81 -6.97
C GLY A 51 -3.01 -14.70 -5.55
N HIS A 52 -3.63 -15.76 -5.04
CA HIS A 52 -4.12 -15.83 -3.66
C HIS A 52 -3.02 -15.66 -2.60
N THR A 53 -1.79 -16.11 -2.89
CA THR A 53 -0.63 -15.94 -2.01
C THR A 53 -0.14 -14.50 -2.07
N VAL A 54 -0.07 -13.91 -3.26
CA VAL A 54 0.32 -12.51 -3.46
C VAL A 54 -0.68 -11.57 -2.76
N ALA A 55 -1.99 -11.75 -3.00
CA ALA A 55 -3.04 -10.96 -2.37
C ALA A 55 -2.99 -11.02 -0.83
N LYS A 56 -2.76 -12.21 -0.25
CA LYS A 56 -2.59 -12.37 1.20
C LYS A 56 -1.31 -11.70 1.71
N LYS A 57 -0.20 -11.81 0.98
CA LYS A 57 1.07 -11.18 1.34
C LYS A 57 0.95 -9.66 1.35
N VAL A 58 0.31 -9.07 0.33
CA VAL A 58 0.02 -7.63 0.30
C VAL A 58 -0.91 -7.24 1.45
N ARG A 59 -2.00 -7.98 1.68
CA ARG A 59 -2.91 -7.75 2.82
C ARG A 59 -2.18 -7.70 4.16
N ASP A 60 -1.24 -8.61 4.37
CA ASP A 60 -0.56 -8.79 5.65
C ASP A 60 0.64 -7.87 5.85
N THR A 61 1.28 -7.38 4.77
CA THR A 61 2.48 -6.55 4.84
C THR A 61 2.19 -5.06 4.59
N LEU A 62 1.44 -4.72 3.53
CA LEU A 62 1.28 -3.35 3.05
C LEU A 62 0.83 -2.34 4.14
N PRO A 63 -0.14 -2.65 5.03
CA PRO A 63 -0.56 -1.71 6.06
C PRO A 63 0.58 -1.29 7.00
N PHE A 64 1.52 -2.20 7.28
CA PHE A 64 2.68 -1.90 8.12
C PHE A 64 3.68 -0.99 7.42
N ILE A 65 3.91 -1.20 6.11
CA ILE A 65 4.77 -0.32 5.31
C ILE A 65 4.16 1.09 5.27
N VAL A 66 2.84 1.19 5.06
CA VAL A 66 2.12 2.48 5.10
C VAL A 66 2.29 3.18 6.46
N CYS A 67 2.15 2.45 7.58
CA CYS A 67 2.43 3.00 8.91
C CYS A 67 3.84 3.57 9.03
N SER A 68 4.86 2.81 8.58
CA SER A 68 6.25 3.26 8.63
C SER A 68 6.46 4.55 7.85
N GLN A 69 6.02 4.58 6.58
CA GLN A 69 6.22 5.74 5.70
C GLN A 69 5.46 6.97 6.22
N TRP A 70 4.24 6.79 6.74
CA TRP A 70 3.45 7.89 7.31
C TRP A 70 4.10 8.48 8.57
N ASN A 71 4.73 7.65 9.40
CA ASN A 71 5.45 8.15 10.58
C ASN A 71 6.74 8.88 10.16
N ASP A 72 7.43 8.41 9.13
CA ASP A 72 8.66 9.04 8.62
C ASP A 72 8.41 10.42 8.02
N GLU A 73 7.38 10.60 7.18
CA GLU A 73 7.03 11.91 6.60
C GLU A 73 6.58 12.93 7.67
N GLN A 74 6.05 12.48 8.82
CA GLN A 74 5.73 13.37 9.95
C GLN A 74 6.94 13.74 10.80
N SER A 75 7.99 12.93 10.79
CA SER A 75 9.22 13.19 11.56
C SER A 75 10.11 14.27 10.93
N GLY A 76 9.79 14.73 9.71
CA GLY A 76 10.47 15.86 9.07
C GLY A 76 11.95 15.60 8.77
N LYS A 77 12.41 14.34 8.72
CA LYS A 77 13.79 14.04 8.32
C LYS A 77 14.00 14.50 6.88
N PRO A 78 15.05 15.29 6.59
CA PRO A 78 15.42 15.60 5.21
C PRO A 78 15.70 14.28 4.46
N PRO A 79 15.43 14.22 3.14
CA PRO A 79 15.75 13.05 2.32
C PRO A 79 17.21 12.67 2.57
N HIS A 80 17.42 11.40 2.94
CA HIS A 80 18.67 10.86 3.46
C HIS A 80 19.85 11.24 2.55
N ALA A 81 20.77 12.05 3.06
CA ALA A 81 22.13 12.09 2.51
C ALA A 81 22.72 10.69 2.73
N THR A 82 23.05 10.00 1.64
CA THR A 82 23.69 8.68 1.66
C THR A 82 24.97 8.73 2.50
N GLU A 83 24.97 8.09 3.67
CA GLU A 83 26.21 7.81 4.39
C GLU A 83 27.03 6.83 3.54
N LYS A 84 28.16 7.32 3.02
CA LYS A 84 29.10 6.53 2.21
C LYS A 84 29.63 5.35 3.04
N SER A 85 29.13 4.14 2.76
CA SER A 85 29.79 2.91 3.16
C SER A 85 31.05 2.65 2.29
N PRO A 86 32.03 1.86 2.76
CA PRO A 86 33.35 1.73 2.13
C PRO A 86 33.30 1.09 0.73
N PRO A 87 34.29 1.34 -0.15
CA PRO A 87 34.25 0.91 -1.53
C PRO A 87 34.57 -0.58 -1.65
N GLY A 88 33.61 -1.40 -2.10
CA GLY A 88 33.90 -2.77 -2.52
C GLY A 88 32.74 -3.76 -2.51
N THR A 89 31.64 -3.52 -3.23
CA THR A 89 30.74 -4.58 -3.72
C THR A 89 29.95 -4.07 -4.93
N PRO A 90 29.90 -4.77 -6.08
CA PRO A 90 29.07 -4.36 -7.22
C PRO A 90 27.70 -5.05 -7.18
N SER A 91 26.62 -4.27 -7.16
CA SER A 91 25.25 -4.58 -7.65
C SER A 91 24.44 -3.29 -7.51
N SER A 92 24.26 -2.51 -8.58
CA SER A 92 23.25 -2.64 -9.64
C SER A 92 21.84 -2.27 -9.14
N ASP A 93 21.35 -1.17 -9.70
CA ASP A 93 19.98 -0.66 -9.77
C ASP A 93 19.57 0.37 -8.68
N ASP A 94 20.28 1.50 -8.70
CA ASP A 94 19.75 2.81 -8.30
C ASP A 94 18.78 3.27 -9.39
N ASP A 95 17.51 2.83 -9.30
CA ASP A 95 16.44 3.30 -10.19
C ASP A 95 15.79 4.54 -9.57
N GLY A 96 16.16 5.68 -10.13
CA GLY A 96 15.63 6.99 -9.78
C GLY A 96 14.17 7.13 -10.22
N ASP A 97 13.27 7.15 -9.23
CA ASP A 97 11.84 7.40 -9.46
C ASP A 97 11.31 8.57 -8.61
N ASP A 98 12.16 9.46 -8.09
CA ASP A 98 11.68 10.59 -7.28
C ASP A 98 10.88 11.64 -8.10
N GLU A 99 10.92 11.53 -9.43
CA GLU A 99 10.25 12.45 -10.38
C GLU A 99 8.81 12.07 -10.74
N ALA A 100 8.38 10.80 -10.60
CA ALA A 100 7.00 10.41 -10.91
C ALA A 100 6.00 11.00 -9.90
N TYR A 101 6.43 11.25 -8.65
CA TYR A 101 5.55 11.66 -7.55
C TYR A 101 5.13 13.13 -7.58
N GLN A 102 5.89 14.01 -8.24
CA GLN A 102 5.58 15.45 -8.33
C GLN A 102 4.56 15.76 -9.45
N SER A 103 4.37 14.85 -10.39
CA SER A 103 3.56 15.07 -11.61
C SER A 103 2.03 14.99 -11.39
N LEU A 104 1.57 14.56 -10.21
CA LEU A 104 0.15 14.47 -9.84
C LEU A 104 -0.41 15.76 -9.22
N ASP A 105 0.37 16.84 -9.22
CA ASP A 105 0.02 18.14 -8.63
C ASP A 105 -0.58 19.14 -9.63
N ALA A 106 -0.78 18.74 -10.89
CA ALA A 106 -1.33 19.59 -11.94
C ALA A 106 -2.76 19.16 -12.32
N GLU A 107 -3.72 19.50 -11.47
CA GLU A 107 -5.16 19.77 -11.74
C GLU A 107 -6.01 19.35 -10.52
N GLU A 108 -6.17 20.24 -9.54
CA GLU A 108 -7.40 20.25 -8.75
C GLU A 108 -7.73 21.69 -8.34
N GLY A 109 -9.00 22.05 -8.49
CA GLY A 109 -9.51 23.40 -8.29
C GLY A 109 -9.29 23.92 -6.88
N ASN A 110 -9.72 25.16 -6.66
CA ASN A 110 -9.55 26.00 -5.47
C ASN A 110 -10.17 25.47 -4.15
N GLU A 111 -10.15 24.17 -3.88
CA GLU A 111 -10.56 23.55 -2.63
C GLU A 111 -9.33 23.14 -1.82
N LYS A 112 -9.13 23.80 -0.66
CA LYS A 112 -8.02 23.51 0.26
C LYS A 112 -8.19 22.09 0.84
N LEU A 113 -7.53 21.13 0.21
CA LEU A 113 -7.37 19.78 0.75
C LEU A 113 -6.74 19.85 2.14
N PRO A 114 -7.16 19.01 3.12
CA PRO A 114 -6.58 19.04 4.47
C PRO A 114 -5.06 18.88 4.43
N GLU A 115 -4.33 19.64 5.27
CA GLU A 115 -2.85 19.70 5.27
C GLU A 115 -2.16 18.32 5.39
N MET A 116 -2.84 17.33 5.96
CA MET A 116 -2.35 15.97 6.12
C MET A 116 -2.47 15.09 4.87
N CYS A 117 -3.22 15.52 3.85
CA CYS A 117 -3.51 14.68 2.68
C CYS A 117 -2.28 14.46 1.80
N MET A 118 -1.42 15.46 1.66
CA MET A 118 -0.23 15.38 0.80
C MET A 118 0.86 14.46 1.36
N PRO A 119 1.26 14.57 2.65
CA PRO A 119 2.20 13.63 3.26
C PRO A 119 1.69 12.19 3.27
N LEU A 120 0.37 12.00 3.49
CA LEU A 120 -0.25 10.69 3.46
C LEU A 120 -0.23 10.08 2.06
N LYS A 121 -0.61 10.84 1.02
CA LYS A 121 -0.55 10.43 -0.39
C LYS A 121 0.86 9.95 -0.76
N LYS A 122 1.88 10.74 -0.42
CA LYS A 122 3.29 10.39 -0.65
C LYS A 122 3.71 9.12 0.10
N SER A 123 3.31 8.99 1.36
CA SER A 123 3.60 7.81 2.18
C SER A 123 3.00 6.54 1.60
N ILE A 124 1.75 6.62 1.13
CA ILE A 124 1.07 5.50 0.48
C ILE A 124 1.80 5.11 -0.80
N LEU A 125 2.09 6.06 -1.69
CA LEU A 125 2.82 5.80 -2.93
C LEU A 125 4.16 5.09 -2.69
N LYS A 126 4.98 5.60 -1.76
CA LYS A 126 6.23 4.95 -1.34
C LYS A 126 5.99 3.54 -0.80
N ALA A 127 4.95 3.35 0.00
CA ALA A 127 4.65 2.05 0.58
C ALA A 127 4.30 0.99 -0.46
N PHE A 128 3.54 1.36 -1.49
CA PHE A 128 3.22 0.45 -2.59
C PHE A 128 4.45 0.08 -3.42
N ASN A 129 5.35 1.03 -3.69
CA ASN A 129 6.59 0.73 -4.40
C ASN A 129 7.55 -0.15 -3.58
N LEU A 130 7.61 0.05 -2.26
CA LEU A 130 8.35 -0.85 -1.37
C LEU A 130 7.71 -2.26 -1.33
N MET A 131 6.39 -2.35 -1.32
CA MET A 131 5.67 -3.62 -1.37
C MET A 131 5.94 -4.40 -2.67
N ASP A 132 5.99 -3.71 -3.81
CA ASP A 132 6.32 -4.31 -5.10
C ASP A 132 7.76 -4.84 -5.13
N LYS A 133 8.72 -4.07 -4.58
CA LYS A 133 10.12 -4.53 -4.41
C LYS A 133 10.21 -5.74 -3.49
N GLU A 134 9.46 -5.78 -2.38
CA GLU A 134 9.45 -6.92 -1.46
C GLU A 134 8.93 -8.20 -2.15
N LEU A 135 7.93 -8.09 -3.01
CA LEU A 135 7.38 -9.24 -3.74
C LEU A 135 8.33 -9.75 -4.81
N LYS A 136 9.01 -8.84 -5.55
CA LYS A 136 10.05 -9.20 -6.53
C LYS A 136 11.21 -9.98 -5.91
N LEU A 137 11.54 -9.70 -4.65
CA LEU A 137 12.60 -10.41 -3.91
C LEU A 137 12.11 -11.71 -3.24
N HIS A 138 10.81 -12.01 -3.27
CA HIS A 138 10.26 -13.15 -2.57
C HIS A 138 10.59 -14.47 -3.29
N PRO A 139 11.29 -15.42 -2.65
CA PRO A 139 11.90 -16.58 -3.34
C PRO A 139 10.89 -17.56 -3.96
N THR A 140 9.62 -17.49 -3.55
CA THR A 140 8.57 -18.42 -3.99
C THR A 140 7.46 -17.75 -4.80
N ILE A 141 7.54 -16.44 -5.07
CA ILE A 141 6.53 -15.72 -5.85
C ILE A 141 7.10 -15.46 -7.24
N ASP A 142 6.55 -16.15 -8.24
CA ASP A 142 6.82 -15.83 -9.63
C ASP A 142 5.98 -14.60 -10.05
N CYS A 143 6.64 -13.45 -10.01
CA CYS A 143 6.04 -12.14 -10.33
C CYS A 143 5.78 -11.93 -11.82
N PHE A 144 6.13 -12.88 -12.70
CA PHE A 144 5.84 -12.79 -14.15
C PHE A 144 4.45 -13.33 -14.51
N CYS A 145 3.91 -14.24 -13.68
CA CYS A 145 2.65 -14.92 -13.97
C CYS A 145 1.57 -14.71 -12.92
N SER A 146 1.89 -14.12 -11.77
CA SER A 146 0.97 -13.97 -10.65
C SER A 146 1.10 -12.61 -10.01
N GLY A 147 -0.04 -12.01 -9.63
CA GLY A 147 -0.09 -10.70 -9.03
C GLY A 147 -1.36 -10.44 -8.25
N THR A 148 -1.55 -9.18 -7.82
CA THR A 148 -2.79 -8.71 -7.22
C THR A 148 -3.05 -7.26 -7.57
N THR A 149 -4.29 -6.90 -7.87
CA THR A 149 -4.71 -5.50 -7.73
C THR A 149 -4.84 -5.18 -6.25
N ALA A 150 -4.54 -3.96 -5.82
CA ALA A 150 -4.69 -3.52 -4.44
C ALA A 150 -5.37 -2.14 -4.40
N VAL A 151 -6.54 -2.07 -3.75
CA VAL A 151 -7.25 -0.81 -3.47
C VAL A 151 -7.26 -0.61 -1.96
N THR A 152 -6.76 0.53 -1.49
CA THR A 152 -6.69 0.84 -0.07
C THR A 152 -7.38 2.16 0.24
N LEU A 153 -7.95 2.24 1.45
CA LEU A 153 -8.66 3.40 1.97
C LEU A 153 -8.14 3.68 3.37
N ILE A 154 -7.89 4.95 3.67
CA ILE A 154 -7.63 5.42 5.03
C ILE A 154 -8.71 6.43 5.39
N LYS A 155 -9.51 6.09 6.38
CA LYS A 155 -10.50 7.01 6.96
C LYS A 155 -9.93 7.56 8.26
N GLN A 156 -9.93 8.87 8.44
CA GLN A 156 -9.58 9.51 9.70
C GLN A 156 -10.70 10.45 10.16
N ALA A 157 -11.31 10.17 11.31
CA ALA A 157 -12.47 10.88 11.84
C ALA A 157 -13.62 10.99 10.81
N CYS A 158 -14.09 12.22 10.51
CA CYS A 158 -15.09 12.50 9.48
C CYS A 158 -14.50 12.71 8.08
N THR A 159 -13.17 12.69 7.95
CA THR A 159 -12.48 12.89 6.68
C THR A 159 -12.17 11.55 6.05
N LEU A 160 -12.72 11.35 4.85
CA LEU A 160 -12.46 10.18 4.05
C LEU A 160 -11.30 10.50 3.10
N PHE A 161 -10.14 9.92 3.33
CA PHE A 161 -9.06 9.95 2.34
C PHE A 161 -9.29 8.76 1.39
N LEU A 162 -10.23 8.95 0.47
CA LEU A 162 -10.27 8.15 -0.75
C LEU A 162 -9.14 8.65 -1.62
N GLN A 163 -8.03 7.92 -1.63
CA GLN A 163 -7.15 8.02 -2.78
C GLN A 163 -7.96 7.50 -3.96
N TYR A 164 -8.22 8.34 -4.96
CA TYR A 164 -8.60 7.92 -6.30
C TYR A 164 -7.77 6.67 -6.64
N PRO A 165 -8.42 5.60 -7.16
CA PRO A 165 -7.90 4.25 -7.08
C PRO A 165 -6.51 4.20 -7.70
N ILE A 166 -5.47 4.14 -6.88
CA ILE A 166 -4.17 3.73 -7.36
C ILE A 166 -4.30 2.22 -7.46
N VAL A 167 -4.73 1.77 -8.64
CA VAL A 167 -4.69 0.39 -9.06
C VAL A 167 -3.21 0.04 -9.20
N PHE A 168 -2.58 -0.34 -8.09
CA PHE A 168 -1.33 -1.06 -8.20
C PHE A 168 -1.69 -2.48 -8.61
N ILE A 169 -1.41 -2.80 -9.88
CA ILE A 169 -1.15 -4.17 -10.27
C ILE A 169 0.20 -4.48 -9.66
N VAL A 170 0.20 -5.29 -8.62
CA VAL A 170 1.43 -5.78 -8.03
C VAL A 170 1.73 -7.11 -8.72
N SER A 171 2.91 -7.16 -9.37
CA SER A 171 3.44 -8.18 -10.31
C SER A 171 3.03 -8.04 -11.77
N VAL A 172 4.04 -8.11 -12.65
CA VAL A 172 4.07 -7.64 -14.06
C VAL A 172 3.39 -8.63 -15.01
#